data_AF-A0A2N2DAG1-F1
#
_entry.id   AF-A0A2N2DAG1-F1
#
_cell.length_a   1.000
_cell.length_b   1.000
_cell.length_c   1.000
_cell.angle_alpha   90.00
_cell.angle_beta   90.00
_cell.angle_gamma   90.00
#
_symmetry.space_group_name_H-M   'P 1'
#
loop_
_entity.id
_entity.type
_entity.pdbx_description
1 polymer ?
#
loop_
_entity_poly.entity_id
_entity_poly.type
_entity_poly.pdbx_seq_one_letter_code
_entity_poly.pdbx_strand_id
1 'polypeptide(L)'
;DSREYGKTDLTVDNSDPLFENVDKESVAWMSHTYYVSSPPSDFKITASTDTCPVAGMSNESKKLYAVQFHPEVNHTPEGTKMLKNFLVNICGCSQDWIMSDFAKDQIKLLKEKIGDKKVLCALSGGVDSSVAAMLIHKAVGKQLTCIFVDHGLLRKDEGDDVQKVFGEEFDMNLIRVNCEKQFLDKLAGVSDPETKRKIIGEEFIRVFEAEAKKIGVVDFLVQGTIYPDVIESGTKDAAVIKSHHNVGGLPEHVDFKEIIEPLRDLFKDEVRNVGRAVGIPEFLVSRQPFPGPGLAIRVIGDITKEKLDILREADYIFREEVKAAGISKGLGQYFAVLTNLKSVGVMGDERTYDYTVALRSVDTSDFMTADWSR
;
A
#
# COMPACT_ATOMS: atom_id res chain seq x y z
N ASP A 1 36.21 18.32 -7.04
CA ASP A 1 36.20 16.95 -7.58
C ASP A 1 35.81 15.85 -6.60
N SER A 2 35.56 16.12 -5.31
CA SER A 2 34.98 15.14 -4.39
C SER A 2 33.45 15.26 -4.35
N ARG A 3 32.76 14.51 -5.21
CA ARG A 3 31.31 14.28 -5.05
C ARG A 3 31.13 13.11 -4.11
N GLU A 4 30.19 13.23 -3.17
CA GLU A 4 29.93 12.18 -2.19
C GLU A 4 28.52 11.64 -2.43
N TYR A 5 28.46 10.39 -2.88
CA TYR A 5 27.22 9.66 -3.10
C TYR A 5 27.33 8.30 -2.44
N GLY A 6 26.36 8.00 -1.60
CA GLY A 6 26.21 6.71 -0.98
C GLY A 6 26.58 6.71 0.49
N LYS A 7 26.92 5.52 0.99
CA LYS A 7 27.19 5.26 2.39
C LYS A 7 28.59 5.79 2.75
N THR A 8 28.65 6.74 3.67
CA THR A 8 29.91 7.34 4.14
C THR A 8 30.00 7.37 5.66
N ASP A 9 31.20 7.19 6.18
CA ASP A 9 31.51 7.33 7.60
C ASP A 9 31.33 8.80 8.03
N LEU A 10 30.61 9.00 9.13
CA LEU A 10 30.20 10.31 9.63
C LEU A 10 30.67 10.48 11.06
N THR A 11 31.45 11.54 11.33
CA THR A 11 31.75 11.94 12.71
C THR A 11 30.77 13.03 13.14
N VAL A 12 30.10 12.85 14.27
CA VAL A 12 29.11 13.81 14.82
C VAL A 12 29.57 14.40 16.16
N ASP A 13 29.08 15.60 16.47
CA ASP A 13 29.24 16.24 17.77
C ASP A 13 28.02 15.96 18.66
N ASN A 14 28.16 14.99 19.57
CA ASN A 14 27.08 14.61 20.49
C ASN A 14 26.71 15.68 21.53
N SER A 15 27.46 16.78 21.62
CA SER A 15 27.02 17.94 22.42
C SER A 15 25.90 18.73 21.73
N ASP A 16 25.72 18.56 20.41
CA ASP A 16 24.61 19.17 19.69
C ASP A 16 23.30 18.40 19.94
N PRO A 17 22.19 19.09 20.24
CA PRO A 17 20.90 18.44 20.50
C PRO A 17 20.40 17.53 19.38
N LEU A 18 20.75 17.78 18.12
CA LEU A 18 20.34 16.92 17.00
C LEU A 18 21.00 15.54 17.06
N PHE A 19 22.23 15.46 17.58
CA PHE A 19 23.06 14.24 17.61
C PHE A 19 23.13 13.61 19.01
N GLU A 20 22.23 13.99 19.91
CA GLU A 20 22.10 13.36 21.22
C GLU A 20 21.84 11.84 21.08
N ASN A 21 22.63 11.01 21.77
CA ASN A 21 22.53 9.53 21.73
C ASN A 21 22.74 8.86 20.35
N VAL A 22 23.33 9.59 19.40
CA VAL A 22 23.90 9.05 18.15
C VAL A 22 25.34 8.61 18.44
N ASP A 23 25.85 7.55 17.81
CA ASP A 23 27.26 7.19 17.99
C ASP A 23 28.17 8.26 17.37
N LYS A 24 29.25 8.61 18.08
CA LYS A 24 30.18 9.68 17.63
C LYS A 24 30.72 9.40 16.23
N GLU A 25 31.09 8.15 15.98
CA GLU A 25 31.40 7.64 14.65
C GLU A 25 30.17 6.85 14.19
N SER A 26 29.46 7.39 13.21
CA SER A 26 28.23 6.84 12.66
C SER A 26 28.37 6.68 11.15
N VAL A 27 27.26 6.39 10.48
CA VAL A 27 27.21 6.24 9.03
C VAL A 27 25.99 6.96 8.48
N ALA A 28 26.18 7.67 7.37
CA ALA A 28 25.11 8.38 6.71
C ALA A 28 25.09 8.17 5.19
N TRP A 29 23.91 8.36 4.60
CA TRP A 29 23.73 8.38 3.16
C TRP A 29 23.89 9.80 2.63
N MET A 30 25.05 10.04 2.02
CA MET A 30 25.41 11.32 1.41
C MET A 30 24.94 11.35 -0.03
N SER A 31 24.41 12.49 -0.47
CA SER A 31 23.93 12.66 -1.85
C SER A 31 24.05 14.12 -2.26
N HIS A 32 25.28 14.56 -2.50
CA HIS A 32 25.52 15.96 -2.82
C HIS A 32 26.67 16.16 -3.82
N THR A 33 26.43 17.09 -4.75
CA THR A 33 27.45 17.55 -5.71
C THR A 33 28.31 18.66 -5.14
N TYR A 34 27.69 19.51 -4.31
CA TYR A 34 28.30 20.66 -3.65
C TYR A 34 28.35 20.39 -2.15
N TYR A 35 29.29 21.02 -1.46
CA TYR A 35 29.38 20.95 0.00
C TYR A 35 29.58 22.35 0.56
N VAL A 36 29.21 22.53 1.82
CA VAL A 36 29.46 23.77 2.56
C VAL A 36 30.92 23.77 3.00
N SER A 37 31.75 24.65 2.45
CA SER A 37 33.18 24.72 2.79
C SER A 37 33.46 25.42 4.12
N SER A 38 32.55 26.28 4.56
CA SER A 38 32.61 26.96 5.87
C SER A 38 31.19 27.32 6.31
N PRO A 39 30.83 27.12 7.60
CA PRO A 39 29.51 27.48 8.09
C PRO A 39 29.35 29.02 8.16
N PRO A 40 28.11 29.54 8.18
CA PRO A 40 27.86 30.93 8.58
C PRO A 40 28.45 31.23 9.96
N SER A 41 28.80 32.49 10.24
CA SER A 41 29.53 32.88 11.45
C SER A 41 28.82 32.56 12.78
N ASP A 42 27.51 32.44 12.75
CA ASP A 42 26.65 32.13 13.90
C ASP A 42 26.25 30.64 13.96
N PHE A 43 26.86 29.79 13.11
CA PHE A 43 26.65 28.35 13.12
C PHE A 43 27.91 27.63 13.62
N LYS A 44 27.68 26.55 14.38
CA LYS A 44 28.70 25.59 14.79
C LYS A 44 28.68 24.41 13.83
N ILE A 45 29.85 23.87 13.49
CA ILE A 45 29.96 22.58 12.77
C ILE A 45 29.63 21.47 13.77
N THR A 46 28.71 20.59 13.39
CA THR A 46 28.19 19.54 14.27
C THR A 46 28.30 18.15 13.68
N ALA A 47 28.65 18.03 12.40
CA ALA A 47 29.08 16.77 11.81
C ALA A 47 30.05 17.00 10.64
N SER A 48 30.90 16.02 10.36
CA SER A 48 31.88 16.03 9.27
C SER A 48 32.14 14.64 8.73
N THR A 49 32.57 14.56 7.47
CA THR A 49 33.19 13.36 6.86
C THR A 49 34.61 13.69 6.42
N ASP A 50 35.37 12.69 5.96
CA ASP A 50 36.71 12.88 5.41
C ASP A 50 36.74 13.89 4.23
N THR A 51 35.67 13.96 3.47
CA THR A 51 35.55 14.81 2.26
C THR A 51 34.58 15.98 2.41
N CYS A 52 33.81 16.06 3.50
CA CYS A 52 32.84 17.11 3.76
C CYS A 52 33.04 17.70 5.17
N PRO A 53 33.77 18.83 5.32
CA PRO A 53 34.08 19.41 6.63
C PRO A 53 32.85 19.95 7.37
N VAL A 54 31.76 20.23 6.66
CA VAL A 54 30.50 20.72 7.22
C VAL A 54 29.36 19.80 6.75
N ALA A 55 29.39 18.55 7.21
CA ALA A 55 28.32 17.58 6.95
C ALA A 55 27.08 17.85 7.83
N GLY A 56 27.25 18.56 8.94
CA GLY A 56 26.19 19.07 9.78
C GLY A 56 26.58 20.41 10.41
N MET A 57 25.60 21.30 10.57
CA MET A 57 25.78 22.56 11.29
C MET A 57 24.51 22.97 12.03
N SER A 58 24.67 23.71 13.12
CA SER A 58 23.55 24.21 13.91
C SER A 58 23.76 25.63 14.42
N ASN A 59 22.66 26.33 14.65
CA ASN A 59 22.56 27.50 15.49
C ASN A 59 21.45 27.24 16.52
N GLU A 60 21.86 26.77 17.70
CA GLU A 60 20.95 26.40 18.79
C GLU A 60 20.08 27.58 19.26
N SER A 61 20.64 28.80 19.30
CA SER A 61 19.91 30.01 19.72
C SER A 61 18.72 30.33 18.80
N LYS A 62 18.86 30.02 17.50
CA LYS A 62 17.82 30.19 16.48
C LYS A 62 17.04 28.89 16.21
N LYS A 63 17.40 27.78 16.86
CA LYS A 63 16.91 26.44 16.58
C LYS A 63 16.98 26.05 15.09
N LEU A 64 18.06 26.44 14.42
CA LEU A 64 18.31 26.07 13.03
C LEU A 64 19.32 24.93 12.99
N TYR A 65 18.98 23.85 12.30
CA TYR A 65 19.81 22.67 12.17
C TYR A 65 19.82 22.24 10.71
N ALA A 66 21.00 21.88 10.20
CA ALA A 66 21.18 21.46 8.82
C ALA A 66 22.12 20.27 8.75
N VAL A 67 21.81 19.34 7.85
CA VAL A 67 22.63 18.16 7.52
C VAL A 67 22.77 18.06 6.00
N GLN A 68 23.91 17.55 5.54
CA GLN A 68 24.22 17.37 4.12
C GLN A 68 23.90 15.94 3.61
N PHE A 69 23.47 15.06 4.52
CA PHE A 69 23.03 13.69 4.27
C PHE A 69 21.52 13.53 4.49
N HIS A 70 21.01 12.34 4.16
CA HIS A 70 19.60 11.96 4.30
C HIS A 70 19.35 11.14 5.58
N PRO A 71 18.85 11.72 6.68
CA PRO A 71 18.52 10.96 7.90
C PRO A 71 17.24 10.11 7.78
N GLU A 72 16.45 10.30 6.73
CA GLU A 72 15.18 9.60 6.51
C GLU A 72 15.32 8.22 5.84
N VAL A 73 16.48 7.91 5.26
CA VAL A 73 16.70 6.65 4.53
C VAL A 73 17.33 5.57 5.42
N ASN A 74 16.99 4.31 5.16
CA ASN A 74 17.54 3.14 5.88
C ASN A 74 19.07 3.03 5.82
N HIS A 75 19.68 3.67 4.82
CA HIS A 75 21.14 3.71 4.65
C HIS A 75 21.85 4.63 5.67
N THR A 76 21.11 5.43 6.44
CA THR A 76 21.58 6.18 7.61
C THR A 76 21.01 5.50 8.87
N PRO A 77 21.70 4.53 9.47
CA PRO A 77 21.10 3.63 10.47
C PRO A 77 20.57 4.34 11.72
N GLU A 78 21.20 5.46 12.10
CA GLU A 78 20.80 6.27 13.26
C GLU A 78 19.97 7.50 12.88
N GLY A 79 19.56 7.62 11.61
CA GLY A 79 18.81 8.76 11.10
C GLY A 79 17.45 8.95 11.79
N THR A 80 16.78 7.85 12.16
CA THR A 80 15.56 7.90 12.98
C THR A 80 15.80 8.52 14.37
N LYS A 81 16.97 8.30 14.99
CA LYS A 81 17.32 8.95 16.26
C LYS A 81 17.47 10.46 16.07
N MET A 82 18.17 10.87 15.00
CA MET A 82 18.36 12.29 14.65
C MET A 82 17.02 13.00 14.41
N LEU A 83 16.13 12.40 13.61
CA LEU A 83 14.78 12.92 13.36
C LEU A 83 13.95 13.00 14.64
N LYS A 84 14.05 11.99 15.53
CA LYS A 84 13.39 12.01 16.83
C LYS A 84 13.90 13.16 17.71
N ASN A 85 15.22 13.37 17.79
CA ASN A 85 15.81 14.48 18.54
C ASN A 85 15.28 15.83 18.03
N PHE A 86 15.21 15.99 16.71
CA PHE A 86 14.65 17.20 16.11
C PHE A 86 13.18 17.42 16.47
N LEU A 87 12.33 16.41 16.25
CA LEU A 87 10.89 16.54 16.46
C LEU A 87 10.53 16.65 17.95
N VAL A 88 11.11 15.79 18.80
CA VAL A 88 10.72 15.68 20.21
C VAL A 88 11.52 16.65 21.07
N ASN A 89 12.85 16.62 21.02
CA ASN A 89 13.68 17.37 21.96
C ASN A 89 13.78 18.86 21.56
N ILE A 90 13.96 19.15 20.27
CA ILE A 90 14.17 20.51 19.77
C ILE A 90 12.82 21.24 19.53
N CYS A 91 11.91 20.61 18.80
CA CYS A 91 10.59 21.17 18.47
C CYS A 91 9.55 20.98 19.57
N GLY A 92 9.72 20.01 20.47
CA GLY A 92 8.77 19.76 21.57
C GLY A 92 7.50 19.03 21.15
N CYS A 93 7.52 18.26 20.06
CA CYS A 93 6.36 17.48 19.61
C CYS A 93 5.99 16.38 20.63
N SER A 94 4.71 16.29 20.96
CA SER A 94 4.11 15.39 21.97
C SER A 94 4.07 13.91 21.58
N GLN A 95 4.26 13.58 20.29
CA GLN A 95 4.06 12.22 19.74
C GLN A 95 2.62 11.70 19.95
N ASP A 96 1.63 12.56 19.80
CA ASP A 96 0.20 12.25 19.95
C ASP A 96 -0.45 11.67 18.68
N TRP A 97 0.30 11.51 17.60
CA TRP A 97 -0.15 10.85 16.38
C TRP A 97 -0.16 9.32 16.54
N ILE A 98 -1.17 8.82 17.27
CA ILE A 98 -1.32 7.40 17.60
C ILE A 98 -2.52 6.81 16.84
N MET A 99 -2.28 5.76 16.05
CA MET A 99 -3.29 5.19 15.14
C MET A 99 -4.55 4.65 15.84
N SER A 100 -4.43 4.21 17.09
CA SER A 100 -5.60 3.80 17.89
C SER A 100 -6.48 4.96 18.30
N ASP A 101 -5.90 6.13 18.54
CA ASP A 101 -6.64 7.33 18.93
C ASP A 101 -7.21 8.02 17.69
N PHE A 102 -6.43 8.09 16.60
CA PHE A 102 -6.93 8.46 15.27
C PHE A 102 -8.18 7.65 14.89
N ALA A 103 -8.15 6.32 15.06
CA ALA A 103 -9.29 5.47 14.71
C ALA A 103 -10.54 5.81 15.53
N LYS A 104 -10.40 6.05 16.85
CA LYS A 104 -11.53 6.43 17.72
C LYS A 104 -12.10 7.79 17.32
N ASP A 105 -11.23 8.76 17.10
CA ASP A 105 -11.62 10.12 16.73
C ASP A 105 -12.29 10.15 15.36
N GLN A 106 -11.75 9.41 14.38
CA GLN A 106 -12.39 9.28 13.08
C GLN A 106 -13.75 8.59 13.16
N ILE A 107 -13.90 7.52 13.94
CA ILE A 107 -15.22 6.88 14.12
C ILE A 107 -16.24 7.88 14.67
N LYS A 108 -15.84 8.73 15.63
CA LYS A 108 -16.71 9.78 16.17
C LYS A 108 -17.08 10.82 15.12
N LEU A 109 -16.09 11.34 14.38
CA LEU A 109 -16.30 12.32 13.32
C LEU A 109 -17.21 11.77 12.21
N LEU A 110 -16.99 10.53 11.80
CA LEU A 110 -17.81 9.84 10.80
C LEU A 110 -19.25 9.67 11.28
N LYS A 111 -19.46 9.30 12.55
CA LYS A 111 -20.79 9.17 13.13
C LYS A 111 -21.53 10.51 13.13
N GLU A 112 -20.87 11.59 13.51
CA GLU A 112 -21.44 12.94 13.51
C GLU A 112 -21.75 13.43 12.08
N LYS A 113 -20.84 13.19 11.13
CA LYS A 113 -21.00 13.59 9.71
C LYS A 113 -22.13 12.82 9.02
N ILE A 114 -22.18 11.50 9.23
CA ILE A 114 -23.12 10.62 8.54
C ILE A 114 -24.51 10.72 9.18
N GLY A 115 -24.62 10.75 10.50
CA GLY A 115 -25.91 10.70 11.19
C GLY A 115 -26.72 9.48 10.75
N ASP A 116 -27.99 9.68 10.38
CA ASP A 116 -28.92 8.60 9.97
C ASP A 116 -28.93 8.32 8.45
N LYS A 117 -27.94 8.84 7.71
CA LYS A 117 -27.88 8.77 6.25
C LYS A 117 -27.35 7.42 5.74
N LYS A 118 -27.60 7.11 4.45
CA LYS A 118 -27.16 5.87 3.81
C LYS A 118 -25.77 6.00 3.21
N VAL A 119 -24.94 4.96 3.38
CA VAL A 119 -23.54 4.96 2.93
C VAL A 119 -23.27 3.76 2.05
N LEU A 120 -22.62 3.99 0.91
CA LEU A 120 -22.17 2.96 -0.02
C LEU A 120 -20.65 2.89 -0.04
N CYS A 121 -20.08 1.68 -0.05
CA CYS A 121 -18.64 1.46 -0.22
C CYS A 121 -18.38 0.39 -1.28
N ALA A 122 -17.41 0.67 -2.16
CA ALA A 122 -16.82 -0.34 -3.03
C ALA A 122 -15.73 -1.08 -2.24
N LEU A 123 -16.01 -2.30 -1.80
CA LEU A 123 -15.04 -3.14 -1.10
C LEU A 123 -14.27 -3.93 -2.16
N SER A 124 -12.95 -3.78 -2.21
CA SER A 124 -12.09 -4.51 -3.16
C SER A 124 -11.40 -5.73 -2.54
N GLY A 125 -11.48 -5.90 -1.22
CA GLY A 125 -10.67 -6.88 -0.46
C GLY A 125 -9.23 -6.43 -0.20
N GLY A 126 -8.81 -5.28 -0.77
CA GLY A 126 -7.57 -4.61 -0.42
C GLY A 126 -7.62 -4.01 0.99
N VAL A 127 -6.44 -3.76 1.57
CA VAL A 127 -6.32 -3.23 2.94
C VAL A 127 -7.04 -1.88 3.08
N ASP A 128 -6.87 -0.96 2.13
CA ASP A 128 -7.40 0.41 2.30
C ASP A 128 -8.94 0.44 2.27
N SER A 129 -9.55 -0.23 1.30
CA SER A 129 -11.02 -0.33 1.21
C SER A 129 -11.60 -1.09 2.41
N SER A 130 -10.90 -2.11 2.91
CA SER A 130 -11.30 -2.85 4.10
C SER A 130 -11.25 -2.00 5.37
N VAL A 131 -10.17 -1.24 5.58
CA VAL A 131 -10.02 -0.35 6.75
C VAL A 131 -11.03 0.79 6.68
N ALA A 132 -11.23 1.40 5.51
CA ALA A 132 -12.24 2.43 5.31
C ALA A 132 -13.65 1.90 5.61
N ALA A 133 -14.02 0.74 5.07
CA ALA A 133 -15.31 0.09 5.34
C ALA A 133 -15.49 -0.20 6.84
N MET A 134 -14.44 -0.66 7.53
CA MET A 134 -14.50 -0.94 8.97
C MET A 134 -14.64 0.31 9.84
N LEU A 135 -13.97 1.41 9.50
CA LEU A 135 -14.16 2.69 10.21
C LEU A 135 -15.60 3.17 10.09
N ILE A 136 -16.16 3.11 8.87
CA ILE A 136 -17.55 3.52 8.62
C ILE A 136 -18.52 2.58 9.31
N HIS A 137 -18.31 1.26 9.24
CA HIS A 137 -19.15 0.28 9.91
C HIS A 137 -19.15 0.45 11.42
N LYS A 138 -18.00 0.74 12.05
CA LYS A 138 -17.96 1.04 13.48
C LYS A 138 -18.66 2.37 13.83
N ALA A 139 -18.72 3.31 12.90
CA ALA A 139 -19.41 4.58 13.10
C ALA A 139 -20.94 4.45 12.99
N VAL A 140 -21.44 3.73 11.98
CA VAL A 140 -22.87 3.74 11.58
C VAL A 140 -23.49 2.36 11.32
N GLY A 141 -22.77 1.27 11.61
CA GLY A 141 -23.28 -0.10 11.57
C GLY A 141 -23.91 -0.49 10.23
N LYS A 142 -25.20 -0.85 10.27
CA LYS A 142 -25.98 -1.34 9.12
C LYS A 142 -26.38 -0.27 8.11
N GLN A 143 -26.07 1.01 8.38
CA GLN A 143 -26.27 2.09 7.39
C GLN A 143 -25.26 1.99 6.23
N LEU A 144 -24.12 1.35 6.47
CA LEU A 144 -23.14 1.03 5.45
C LEU A 144 -23.58 -0.19 4.65
N THR A 145 -23.64 -0.05 3.34
CA THR A 145 -23.70 -1.17 2.39
C THR A 145 -22.40 -1.25 1.62
N CYS A 146 -21.77 -2.42 1.62
CA CYS A 146 -20.56 -2.70 0.85
C CYS A 146 -20.90 -3.56 -0.36
N ILE A 147 -20.39 -3.20 -1.53
CA ILE A 147 -20.42 -4.07 -2.72
C ILE A 147 -19.02 -4.63 -2.91
N PHE A 148 -18.90 -5.96 -2.92
CA PHE A 148 -17.68 -6.68 -3.23
C PHE A 148 -17.85 -7.46 -4.53
N VAL A 149 -17.12 -7.04 -5.57
CA VAL A 149 -17.18 -7.67 -6.90
C VAL A 149 -16.14 -8.77 -6.99
N ASP A 150 -16.58 -10.02 -6.91
CA ASP A 150 -15.75 -11.19 -7.16
C ASP A 150 -15.75 -11.50 -8.66
N HIS A 151 -14.82 -10.86 -9.36
CA HIS A 151 -14.60 -11.02 -10.80
C HIS A 151 -13.88 -12.33 -11.16
N GLY A 152 -13.61 -13.21 -10.19
CA GLY A 152 -12.95 -14.50 -10.44
C GLY A 152 -11.46 -14.39 -10.79
N LEU A 153 -10.81 -13.25 -10.56
CA LEU A 153 -9.35 -13.10 -10.78
C LEU A 153 -8.61 -12.90 -9.44
N LEU A 154 -9.26 -13.23 -8.33
CA LEU A 154 -8.70 -13.17 -6.98
C LEU A 154 -7.85 -14.41 -6.67
N ARG A 155 -7.10 -14.35 -5.57
CA ARG A 155 -6.38 -15.50 -5.04
C ARG A 155 -7.35 -16.58 -4.57
N LYS A 156 -6.82 -17.80 -4.40
CA LYS A 156 -7.57 -18.91 -3.80
C LYS A 156 -8.21 -18.47 -2.47
N ASP A 157 -9.49 -18.79 -2.31
CA ASP A 157 -10.34 -18.53 -1.13
C ASP A 157 -10.50 -17.05 -0.72
N GLU A 158 -9.96 -16.10 -1.49
CA GLU A 158 -9.92 -14.69 -1.09
C GLU A 158 -11.32 -14.07 -0.99
N GLY A 159 -12.22 -14.39 -1.93
CA GLY A 159 -13.59 -13.91 -1.88
C GLY A 159 -14.39 -14.49 -0.71
N ASP A 160 -14.09 -15.73 -0.32
CA ASP A 160 -14.74 -16.42 0.79
C ASP A 160 -14.25 -15.87 2.13
N ASP A 161 -12.94 -15.62 2.27
CA ASP A 161 -12.35 -14.94 3.43
C ASP A 161 -12.97 -13.56 3.67
N VAL A 162 -13.15 -12.77 2.60
CA VAL A 162 -13.77 -11.44 2.68
C VAL A 162 -15.22 -11.56 3.13
N GLN A 163 -15.99 -12.49 2.55
CA GLN A 163 -17.38 -12.72 2.94
C GLN A 163 -17.50 -13.15 4.39
N LYS A 164 -16.66 -14.10 4.83
CA LYS A 164 -16.66 -14.61 6.20
C LYS A 164 -16.32 -13.50 7.20
N VAL A 165 -15.22 -12.78 7.00
CA VAL A 165 -14.78 -11.78 7.97
C VAL A 165 -15.73 -10.59 7.99
N PHE A 166 -16.00 -9.95 6.85
CA PHE A 166 -16.80 -8.73 6.84
C PHE A 166 -18.30 -8.99 6.93
N GLY A 167 -18.81 -10.02 6.23
CA GLY A 167 -20.23 -10.34 6.20
C GLY A 167 -20.70 -11.12 7.44
N GLU A 168 -19.99 -12.16 7.86
CA GLU A 168 -20.45 -13.06 8.93
C GLU A 168 -19.91 -12.66 10.32
N GLU A 169 -18.61 -12.43 10.45
CA GLU A 169 -17.99 -12.14 11.76
C GLU A 169 -18.26 -10.70 12.22
N PHE A 170 -18.15 -9.71 11.31
CA PHE A 170 -18.46 -8.31 11.61
C PHE A 170 -19.93 -7.93 11.37
N ASP A 171 -20.73 -8.80 10.78
CA ASP A 171 -22.14 -8.53 10.47
C ASP A 171 -22.32 -7.24 9.64
N MET A 172 -21.44 -6.99 8.65
CA MET A 172 -21.56 -5.88 7.72
C MET A 172 -22.61 -6.19 6.65
N ASN A 173 -23.36 -5.18 6.18
CA ASN A 173 -24.23 -5.37 5.01
C ASN A 173 -23.37 -5.48 3.74
N LEU A 174 -22.95 -6.70 3.42
CA LEU A 174 -22.05 -7.00 2.32
C LEU A 174 -22.80 -7.70 1.17
N ILE A 175 -22.80 -7.07 0.01
CA ILE A 175 -23.30 -7.63 -1.25
C ILE A 175 -22.11 -8.17 -2.03
N ARG A 176 -21.91 -9.49 -1.99
CA ARG A 176 -20.94 -10.17 -2.85
C ARG A 176 -21.55 -10.47 -4.21
N VAL A 177 -20.88 -10.01 -5.26
CA VAL A 177 -21.31 -10.13 -6.65
C VAL A 177 -20.36 -11.09 -7.35
N ASN A 178 -20.81 -12.33 -7.57
CA ASN A 178 -19.99 -13.35 -8.23
C ASN A 178 -20.18 -13.25 -9.75
N CYS A 179 -19.15 -12.76 -10.45
CA CYS A 179 -19.20 -12.48 -11.89
C CYS A 179 -18.00 -13.07 -12.67
N GLU A 180 -17.36 -14.13 -12.16
CA GLU A 180 -16.25 -14.83 -12.84
C GLU A 180 -16.54 -15.07 -14.33
N LYS A 181 -17.67 -15.70 -14.65
CA LYS A 181 -18.03 -16.02 -16.04
C LYS A 181 -18.07 -14.78 -16.94
N GLN A 182 -18.69 -13.70 -16.46
CA GLN A 182 -18.82 -12.45 -17.22
C GLN A 182 -17.46 -11.85 -17.57
N PHE A 183 -16.52 -11.85 -16.62
CA PHE A 183 -15.16 -11.36 -16.86
C PHE A 183 -14.37 -12.29 -17.77
N LEU A 184 -14.45 -13.61 -17.58
CA LEU A 184 -13.75 -14.58 -18.42
C LEU A 184 -14.24 -14.54 -19.87
N ASP A 185 -15.55 -14.39 -20.10
CA ASP A 185 -16.12 -14.27 -21.44
C ASP A 185 -15.55 -13.04 -22.18
N LYS A 186 -15.36 -11.91 -21.49
CA LYS A 186 -14.77 -10.68 -22.07
C LYS A 186 -13.26 -10.75 -22.28
N LEU A 187 -12.57 -11.54 -21.47
CA LEU A 187 -11.11 -11.74 -21.55
C LEU A 187 -10.72 -12.86 -22.53
N ALA A 188 -11.69 -13.61 -23.06
CA ALA A 188 -11.45 -14.72 -23.97
C ALA A 188 -10.63 -14.28 -25.19
N GLY A 189 -9.50 -14.96 -25.42
CA GLY A 189 -8.58 -14.66 -26.53
C GLY A 189 -7.72 -13.40 -26.36
N VAL A 190 -7.90 -12.63 -25.29
CA VAL A 190 -7.12 -11.40 -25.05
C VAL A 190 -5.77 -11.75 -24.42
N SER A 191 -4.69 -11.50 -25.15
CA SER A 191 -3.32 -11.76 -24.68
C SER A 191 -2.58 -10.51 -24.21
N ASP A 192 -2.89 -9.34 -24.78
CA ASP A 192 -2.22 -8.07 -24.47
C ASP A 192 -2.56 -7.59 -23.04
N PRO A 193 -1.55 -7.37 -22.17
CA PRO A 193 -1.77 -7.04 -20.76
C PRO A 193 -2.48 -5.70 -20.55
N GLU A 194 -2.22 -4.69 -21.38
CA GLU A 194 -2.87 -3.38 -21.26
C GLU A 194 -4.34 -3.45 -21.67
N THR A 195 -4.66 -4.23 -22.70
CA THR A 195 -6.04 -4.51 -23.11
C THR A 195 -6.80 -5.26 -22.01
N LYS A 196 -6.18 -6.27 -21.37
CA LYS A 196 -6.77 -6.95 -20.21
C LYS A 196 -7.09 -5.96 -19.08
N ARG A 197 -6.15 -5.06 -18.75
CA ARG A 197 -6.33 -4.02 -17.70
C ARG A 197 -7.55 -3.16 -17.98
N LYS A 198 -7.68 -2.66 -19.22
CA LYS A 198 -8.82 -1.83 -19.65
C LYS A 198 -10.14 -2.57 -19.55
N ILE A 199 -10.21 -3.80 -20.07
CA ILE A 199 -11.42 -4.64 -20.03
C ILE A 199 -11.86 -4.89 -18.58
N ILE A 200 -10.92 -5.24 -17.70
CA ILE A 200 -11.23 -5.53 -16.29
C ILE A 200 -11.69 -4.27 -15.57
N GLY A 201 -11.00 -3.13 -15.77
CA GLY A 201 -11.39 -1.87 -15.16
C GLY A 201 -12.78 -1.42 -15.59
N GLU A 202 -13.05 -1.43 -16.90
CA GLU A 202 -14.37 -1.07 -17.45
C GLU A 202 -15.48 -2.00 -16.94
N GLU A 203 -15.25 -3.31 -16.95
CA GLU A 203 -16.27 -4.26 -16.53
C GLU A 203 -16.55 -4.22 -15.03
N PHE A 204 -15.52 -3.95 -14.22
CA PHE A 204 -15.69 -3.72 -12.79
C PHE A 204 -16.63 -2.55 -12.51
N ILE A 205 -16.45 -1.42 -13.22
CA ILE A 205 -17.31 -0.23 -13.08
C ILE A 205 -18.74 -0.59 -13.47
N ARG A 206 -18.95 -1.25 -14.62
CA ARG A 206 -20.28 -1.64 -15.09
C ARG A 206 -21.01 -2.55 -14.10
N VAL A 207 -20.33 -3.53 -13.53
CA VAL A 207 -20.91 -4.42 -12.51
C VAL A 207 -21.23 -3.65 -11.24
N PHE A 208 -20.30 -2.82 -10.77
CA PHE A 208 -20.51 -1.99 -9.58
C PHE A 208 -21.71 -1.05 -9.76
N GLU A 209 -21.82 -0.35 -10.88
CA GLU A 209 -22.95 0.52 -11.23
C GLU A 209 -24.28 -0.23 -11.27
N ALA A 210 -24.30 -1.41 -11.88
CA ALA A 210 -25.51 -2.22 -11.97
C ALA A 210 -26.02 -2.64 -10.59
N GLU A 211 -25.12 -2.91 -9.64
CA GLU A 211 -25.46 -3.29 -8.27
C GLU A 211 -25.80 -2.08 -7.42
N ALA A 212 -25.05 -0.98 -7.55
CA ALA A 212 -25.34 0.28 -6.87
C ALA A 212 -26.73 0.83 -7.26
N LYS A 213 -27.12 0.70 -8.53
CA LYS A 213 -28.45 1.09 -9.01
C LYS A 213 -29.59 0.33 -8.32
N LYS A 214 -29.37 -0.92 -7.91
CA LYS A 214 -30.38 -1.71 -7.15
C LYS A 214 -30.55 -1.21 -5.72
N ILE A 215 -29.51 -0.61 -5.14
CA ILE A 215 -29.53 0.02 -3.81
C ILE A 215 -30.29 1.34 -3.86
N GLY A 216 -30.23 2.04 -4.99
CA GLY A 216 -30.87 3.33 -5.23
C GLY A 216 -30.04 4.50 -4.69
N VAL A 217 -30.72 5.59 -4.34
CA VAL A 217 -30.05 6.82 -3.89
C VAL A 217 -29.38 6.58 -2.54
N VAL A 218 -28.10 6.96 -2.45
CA VAL A 218 -27.30 6.95 -1.23
C VAL A 218 -26.84 8.37 -0.93
N ASP A 219 -26.54 8.69 0.33
CA ASP A 219 -26.07 10.03 0.66
C ASP A 219 -24.56 10.15 0.47
N PHE A 220 -23.82 9.08 0.80
CA PHE A 220 -22.36 9.07 0.77
C PHE A 220 -21.78 7.89 0.01
N LEU A 221 -20.72 8.17 -0.73
CA LEU A 221 -19.83 7.16 -1.32
C LEU A 221 -18.50 7.15 -0.57
N VAL A 222 -18.06 5.98 -0.11
CA VAL A 222 -16.79 5.82 0.63
C VAL A 222 -15.68 5.43 -0.33
N GLN A 223 -14.55 6.11 -0.23
CA GLN A 223 -13.31 5.75 -0.92
C GLN A 223 -12.18 5.54 0.09
N GLY A 224 -11.34 4.54 -0.16
CA GLY A 224 -10.16 4.24 0.64
C GLY A 224 -8.94 5.10 0.27
N THR A 225 -9.14 6.32 -0.23
CA THR A 225 -8.05 7.21 -0.67
C THR A 225 -7.09 7.49 0.48
N ILE A 226 -5.78 7.37 0.22
CA ILE A 226 -4.71 7.58 1.20
C ILE A 226 -3.85 8.80 0.86
N TYR A 227 -3.00 9.25 1.79
CA TYR A 227 -2.22 10.48 1.61
C TYR A 227 -1.33 10.50 0.37
N PRO A 228 -0.62 9.41 -0.02
CA PRO A 228 0.07 9.33 -1.30
C PRO A 228 -0.81 9.63 -2.52
N ASP A 229 -2.08 9.21 -2.50
CA ASP A 229 -3.01 9.49 -3.61
C ASP A 229 -3.32 10.98 -3.73
N VAL A 230 -3.49 11.64 -2.59
CA VAL A 230 -3.77 13.08 -2.51
C VAL A 230 -2.58 13.88 -3.06
N ILE A 231 -1.35 13.55 -2.65
CA ILE A 231 -0.13 14.23 -3.14
C ILE A 231 -0.01 14.07 -4.66
N GLU A 232 -0.16 12.85 -5.17
CA GLU A 232 -0.05 12.57 -6.60
C GLU A 232 -1.12 13.34 -7.40
N SER A 233 -2.38 13.36 -6.93
CA SER A 233 -3.47 14.07 -7.60
C SER A 233 -3.34 15.60 -7.60
N GLY A 234 -2.56 16.17 -6.66
CA GLY A 234 -2.30 17.61 -6.57
C GLY A 234 -1.30 18.14 -7.60
N THR A 235 -0.62 17.26 -8.35
CA THR A 235 0.34 17.64 -9.39
C THR A 235 -0.34 17.71 -10.76
N LYS A 236 -0.13 18.82 -11.50
CA LYS A 236 -0.84 19.14 -12.76
C LYS A 236 -0.71 18.07 -13.87
N ASP A 237 0.31 17.22 -13.81
CA ASP A 237 0.58 16.18 -14.82
C ASP A 237 -0.04 14.80 -14.50
N ALA A 238 -0.58 14.60 -13.29
CA ALA A 238 -1.11 13.30 -12.85
C ALA A 238 -2.53 12.98 -13.36
N ALA A 239 -3.25 13.98 -13.89
CA ALA A 239 -4.64 13.84 -14.33
C ALA A 239 -4.84 12.80 -15.46
N VAL A 240 -3.80 12.49 -16.22
CA VAL A 240 -3.87 11.54 -17.34
C VAL A 240 -3.57 10.09 -16.91
N ILE A 241 -2.87 9.90 -15.78
CA ILE A 241 -2.33 8.60 -15.37
C ILE A 241 -3.32 7.82 -14.48
N LYS A 242 -4.18 8.51 -13.72
CA LYS A 242 -4.98 7.90 -12.64
C LYS A 242 -6.45 7.58 -12.95
N SER A 243 -6.84 7.45 -14.21
CA SER A 243 -8.20 6.98 -14.56
C SER A 243 -8.55 5.56 -14.05
N HIS A 244 -7.61 4.81 -13.45
CA HIS A 244 -7.76 3.37 -13.22
C HIS A 244 -7.46 2.86 -11.79
N HIS A 245 -7.14 3.69 -10.79
CA HIS A 245 -6.61 3.17 -9.51
C HIS A 245 -7.48 3.34 -8.26
N ASN A 246 -8.40 4.31 -8.20
CA ASN A 246 -9.41 4.40 -7.14
C ASN A 246 -10.78 4.43 -7.81
N VAL A 247 -11.51 3.31 -7.78
CA VAL A 247 -12.83 3.12 -8.43
C VAL A 247 -12.91 3.91 -9.73
N GLY A 248 -12.26 3.42 -10.79
CA GLY A 248 -12.01 4.16 -12.03
C GLY A 248 -13.23 4.98 -12.48
N GLY A 249 -13.14 6.30 -12.37
CA GLY A 249 -14.27 7.20 -12.59
C GLY A 249 -15.39 7.04 -11.56
N LEU A 250 -15.85 8.15 -10.99
CA LEU A 250 -17.11 8.13 -10.24
C LEU A 250 -18.20 7.62 -11.18
N PRO A 251 -19.00 6.62 -10.78
CA PRO A 251 -20.02 6.08 -11.65
C PRO A 251 -20.98 7.18 -12.10
N GLU A 252 -21.27 7.27 -13.40
CA GLU A 252 -22.13 8.33 -13.97
C GLU A 252 -23.58 8.21 -13.47
N HIS A 253 -23.92 7.08 -12.83
CA HIS A 253 -25.29 6.70 -12.49
C HIS A 253 -25.53 6.39 -11.01
N VAL A 254 -24.58 6.67 -10.13
CA VAL A 254 -24.84 6.61 -8.67
C VAL A 254 -25.07 8.03 -8.17
N ASP A 255 -26.33 8.33 -7.86
CA ASP A 255 -26.68 9.59 -7.19
C ASP A 255 -26.23 9.52 -5.73
N PHE A 256 -25.13 10.23 -5.42
CA PHE A 256 -24.66 10.48 -4.06
C PHE A 256 -24.40 11.98 -3.85
N LYS A 257 -24.50 12.44 -2.60
CA LYS A 257 -24.34 13.87 -2.26
C LYS A 257 -22.88 14.24 -2.05
N GLU A 258 -22.12 13.33 -1.44
CA GLU A 258 -20.75 13.63 -1.00
C GLU A 258 -19.88 12.37 -0.93
N ILE A 259 -18.57 12.52 -1.12
CA ILE A 259 -17.57 11.47 -0.94
C ILE A 259 -17.01 11.52 0.49
N ILE A 260 -16.78 10.36 1.09
CA ILE A 260 -16.07 10.23 2.37
C ILE A 260 -14.76 9.46 2.16
N GLU A 261 -13.65 10.10 2.52
CA GLU A 261 -12.29 9.56 2.39
C GLU A 261 -11.62 9.52 3.78
N PRO A 262 -11.92 8.51 4.62
CA PRO A 262 -11.51 8.52 6.03
C PRO A 262 -10.01 8.27 6.24
N LEU A 263 -9.29 7.87 5.20
CA LEU A 263 -7.86 7.50 5.24
C LEU A 263 -6.96 8.55 4.56
N ARG A 264 -7.53 9.66 4.09
CA ARG A 264 -6.87 10.64 3.21
C ARG A 264 -5.59 11.26 3.77
N ASP A 265 -5.41 11.23 5.09
CA ASP A 265 -4.25 11.82 5.79
C ASP A 265 -3.25 10.76 6.26
N LEU A 266 -3.43 9.49 5.86
CA LEU A 266 -2.61 8.36 6.31
C LEU A 266 -1.71 7.81 5.20
N PHE A 267 -0.53 7.34 5.60
CA PHE A 267 0.32 6.45 4.81
C PHE A 267 -0.11 4.98 4.93
N LYS A 268 0.44 4.13 4.07
CA LYS A 268 0.01 2.72 3.92
C LYS A 268 0.25 1.87 5.18
N ASP A 269 1.35 2.11 5.86
CA ASP A 269 1.69 1.49 7.14
C ASP A 269 0.77 1.95 8.28
N GLU A 270 0.43 3.23 8.30
CA GLU A 270 -0.56 3.81 9.22
C GLU A 270 -1.96 3.22 9.01
N VAL A 271 -2.41 3.08 7.76
CA VAL A 271 -3.67 2.40 7.42
C VAL A 271 -3.69 0.98 7.97
N ARG A 272 -2.58 0.24 7.87
CA ARG A 272 -2.49 -1.10 8.46
C ARG A 272 -2.63 -1.05 9.98
N ASN A 273 -1.98 -0.10 10.65
CA ASN A 273 -2.08 0.06 12.09
C ASN A 273 -3.49 0.46 12.54
N VAL A 274 -4.19 1.30 11.78
CA VAL A 274 -5.62 1.59 11.98
C VAL A 274 -6.45 0.32 11.81
N GLY A 275 -6.17 -0.49 10.78
CA GLY A 275 -6.83 -1.79 10.56
C GLY A 275 -6.74 -2.72 11.77
N ARG A 276 -5.54 -2.82 12.38
CA ARG A 276 -5.35 -3.57 13.63
C ARG A 276 -6.13 -2.97 14.78
N ALA A 277 -6.09 -1.65 14.93
CA ALA A 277 -6.80 -0.95 16.02
C ALA A 277 -8.32 -1.12 15.94
N VAL A 278 -8.90 -1.24 14.74
CA VAL A 278 -10.33 -1.51 14.54
C VAL A 278 -10.67 -3.01 14.53
N GLY A 279 -9.70 -3.88 14.77
CA GLY A 279 -9.90 -5.32 14.98
C GLY A 279 -9.91 -6.17 13.71
N ILE A 280 -9.47 -5.66 12.56
CA ILE A 280 -9.32 -6.50 11.35
C ILE A 280 -8.24 -7.56 11.64
N PRO A 281 -8.48 -8.84 11.30
CA PRO A 281 -7.51 -9.91 11.50
C PRO A 281 -6.15 -9.63 10.83
N GLU A 282 -5.06 -10.02 11.51
CA GLU A 282 -3.69 -9.76 11.05
C GLU A 282 -3.43 -10.31 9.64
N PHE A 283 -3.99 -11.47 9.29
CA PHE A 283 -3.81 -12.09 7.97
C PHE A 283 -4.47 -11.30 6.82
N LEU A 284 -5.40 -10.38 7.12
CA LEU A 284 -6.02 -9.47 6.14
C LEU A 284 -5.24 -8.16 6.07
N VAL A 285 -4.89 -7.58 7.22
CA VAL A 285 -4.15 -6.30 7.29
C VAL A 285 -2.73 -6.42 6.71
N SER A 286 -2.05 -7.54 6.99
CA SER A 286 -0.69 -7.81 6.52
C SER A 286 -0.65 -8.48 5.15
N ARG A 287 -1.77 -8.50 4.41
CA ARG A 287 -1.75 -8.96 3.03
C ARG A 287 -0.82 -8.09 2.20
N GLN A 288 -0.05 -8.77 1.35
CA GLN A 288 0.72 -8.10 0.32
C GLN A 288 -0.22 -7.35 -0.64
N PRO A 289 0.25 -6.25 -1.25
CA PRO A 289 -0.47 -5.60 -2.33
C PRO A 289 -0.86 -6.61 -3.41
N PHE A 290 -2.11 -6.55 -3.84
CA PHE A 290 -2.63 -7.36 -4.93
C PHE A 290 -3.18 -6.43 -6.02
N PRO A 291 -2.77 -6.60 -7.28
CA PRO A 291 -3.17 -5.69 -8.35
C PRO A 291 -4.68 -5.79 -8.61
N GLY A 292 -5.33 -4.68 -9.00
CA GLY A 292 -6.76 -4.67 -9.34
C GLY A 292 -7.16 -5.70 -10.43
N PRO A 293 -6.40 -5.84 -11.53
CA PRO A 293 -6.59 -6.93 -12.49
C PRO A 293 -6.35 -8.35 -11.95
N GLY A 294 -5.84 -8.46 -10.73
CA GLY A 294 -5.55 -9.72 -10.03
C GLY A 294 -4.66 -10.67 -10.82
N LEU A 295 -5.08 -11.92 -10.89
CA LEU A 295 -4.36 -13.00 -11.57
C LEU A 295 -4.30 -12.83 -13.09
N ALA A 296 -5.12 -11.97 -13.70
CA ALA A 296 -5.14 -11.79 -15.16
C ALA A 296 -3.80 -11.28 -15.71
N ILE A 297 -3.05 -10.50 -14.93
CA ILE A 297 -1.71 -10.01 -15.28
C ILE A 297 -0.59 -10.93 -14.78
N ARG A 298 -0.94 -12.05 -14.13
CA ARG A 298 -0.02 -13.11 -13.68
C ARG A 298 -0.13 -14.37 -14.53
N VAL A 299 -1.02 -14.39 -15.52
CA VAL A 299 -1.07 -15.39 -16.60
C VAL A 299 -0.54 -14.74 -17.88
N ILE A 300 0.54 -15.28 -18.43
CA ILE A 300 1.12 -14.82 -19.69
C ILE A 300 0.25 -15.33 -20.85
N GLY A 301 -0.15 -14.43 -21.75
CA GLY A 301 -1.01 -14.77 -22.90
C GLY A 301 -2.49 -14.77 -22.56
N ASP A 302 -3.29 -15.57 -23.25
CA ASP A 302 -4.73 -15.68 -23.03
C ASP A 302 -5.07 -16.31 -21.66
N ILE A 303 -6.23 -15.92 -21.11
CA ILE A 303 -6.72 -16.37 -19.81
C ILE A 303 -7.86 -17.36 -20.02
N THR A 304 -7.78 -18.49 -19.32
CA THR A 304 -8.85 -19.47 -19.21
C THR A 304 -9.08 -19.79 -17.74
N LYS A 305 -10.26 -20.34 -17.42
CA LYS A 305 -10.56 -20.82 -16.06
C LYS A 305 -9.51 -21.83 -15.58
N GLU A 306 -9.16 -22.79 -16.43
CA GLU A 306 -8.13 -23.81 -16.15
C GLU A 306 -6.78 -23.18 -15.79
N LYS A 307 -6.28 -22.23 -16.58
CA LYS A 307 -5.03 -21.52 -16.30
C LYS A 307 -5.09 -20.77 -14.97
N LEU A 308 -6.22 -20.13 -14.66
CA LEU A 308 -6.41 -19.44 -13.38
C LEU A 308 -6.46 -20.40 -12.21
N ASP A 309 -7.15 -21.54 -12.34
CA ASP A 309 -7.24 -22.56 -11.31
C ASP A 309 -5.84 -23.12 -10.98
N ILE A 310 -5.02 -23.45 -12.01
CA ILE A 310 -3.61 -23.87 -11.83
C ILE A 310 -2.82 -22.79 -11.10
N LEU A 311 -2.92 -21.54 -11.54
CA LEU A 311 -2.19 -20.43 -10.93
C LEU A 311 -2.61 -20.18 -9.48
N ARG A 312 -3.91 -20.31 -9.15
CA ARG A 312 -4.42 -20.15 -7.77
C ARG A 312 -3.80 -21.17 -6.84
N GLU A 313 -3.73 -22.44 -7.25
CA GLU A 313 -3.09 -23.49 -6.46
C GLU A 313 -1.59 -23.25 -6.29
N ALA A 314 -0.88 -22.94 -7.38
CA ALA A 314 0.56 -22.67 -7.33
C ALA A 314 0.91 -21.46 -6.45
N ASP A 315 0.16 -20.35 -6.59
CA ASP A 315 0.32 -19.15 -5.76
C ASP A 315 -0.02 -19.41 -4.29
N TYR A 316 -1.06 -20.20 -4.02
CA TYR A 316 -1.43 -20.60 -2.66
C TYR A 316 -0.31 -21.39 -1.98
N ILE A 317 0.19 -22.45 -2.63
CA ILE A 317 1.28 -23.28 -2.09
C ILE A 317 2.52 -22.42 -1.82
N PHE A 318 2.94 -21.61 -2.79
CA PHE A 318 4.13 -20.76 -2.62
C PHE A 318 3.98 -19.82 -1.41
N ARG A 319 2.82 -19.19 -1.23
CA ARG A 319 2.58 -18.28 -0.10
C ARG A 319 2.55 -19.01 1.24
N GLU A 320 1.96 -20.20 1.30
CA GLU A 320 1.93 -21.01 2.53
C GLU A 320 3.33 -21.50 2.92
N GLU A 321 4.16 -21.92 1.96
CA GLU A 321 5.55 -22.31 2.24
C GLU A 321 6.41 -21.14 2.74
N VAL A 322 6.28 -19.94 2.14
CA VAL A 322 6.95 -18.73 2.61
C VAL A 322 6.56 -18.38 4.05
N LYS A 323 5.28 -18.54 4.38
CA LYS A 323 4.76 -18.33 5.74
C LYS A 323 5.27 -19.39 6.71
N ALA A 324 5.24 -20.67 6.32
CA ALA A 324 5.72 -21.78 7.13
C ALA A 324 7.23 -21.68 7.44
N ALA A 325 8.01 -21.18 6.49
CA ALA A 325 9.44 -20.91 6.68
C ALA A 325 9.73 -19.68 7.57
N GLY A 326 8.73 -18.85 7.87
CA GLY A 326 8.91 -17.65 8.69
C GLY A 326 9.68 -16.52 8.01
N ILE A 327 9.86 -16.58 6.69
CA ILE A 327 10.66 -15.62 5.89
C ILE A 327 9.81 -14.51 5.26
N SER A 328 8.51 -14.46 5.56
CA SER A 328 7.61 -13.44 5.00
C SER A 328 7.94 -12.01 5.45
N LYS A 329 8.61 -11.85 6.60
CA LYS A 329 8.95 -10.56 7.16
C LYS A 329 10.13 -9.94 6.38
N GLY A 330 9.89 -8.78 5.77
CA GLY A 330 10.89 -8.05 4.98
C GLY A 330 10.69 -8.18 3.47
N LEU A 331 9.94 -9.19 3.02
CA LEU A 331 9.54 -9.31 1.61
C LEU A 331 8.49 -8.24 1.29
N GLY A 332 8.70 -7.49 0.22
CA GLY A 332 7.71 -6.51 -0.25
C GLY A 332 6.55 -7.20 -0.96
N GLN A 333 6.85 -8.10 -1.90
CA GLN A 333 5.85 -8.89 -2.62
C GLN A 333 6.41 -10.23 -3.11
N TYR A 334 5.62 -11.29 -3.05
CA TYR A 334 5.90 -12.62 -3.56
C TYR A 334 4.64 -13.29 -4.12
N PHE A 335 4.75 -13.85 -5.32
CA PHE A 335 3.64 -14.48 -6.04
C PHE A 335 4.12 -15.43 -7.14
N ALA A 336 3.22 -16.32 -7.57
CA ALA A 336 3.42 -17.15 -8.74
C ALA A 336 2.95 -16.45 -10.03
N VAL A 337 3.58 -16.80 -11.15
CA VAL A 337 3.20 -16.40 -12.52
C VAL A 337 3.10 -17.66 -13.37
N LEU A 338 1.96 -17.86 -14.04
CA LEU A 338 1.81 -18.97 -14.98
C LEU A 338 2.35 -18.54 -16.35
N THR A 339 3.41 -19.20 -16.79
CA THR A 339 3.98 -18.95 -18.12
C THR A 339 3.18 -19.68 -19.18
N ASN A 340 3.25 -19.21 -20.43
CA ASN A 340 2.62 -19.91 -21.56
C ASN A 340 3.54 -21.00 -22.16
N LEU A 341 4.55 -21.45 -21.39
CA LEU A 341 5.51 -22.47 -21.80
C LEU A 341 5.13 -23.81 -21.19
N LYS A 342 5.09 -24.86 -22.02
CA LYS A 342 4.91 -26.23 -21.54
C LYS A 342 6.24 -26.96 -21.48
N SER A 343 6.44 -27.73 -20.43
CA SER A 343 7.58 -28.63 -20.27
C SER A 343 7.10 -30.07 -20.19
N VAL A 344 7.98 -31.01 -20.55
CA VAL A 344 7.70 -32.44 -20.44
C VAL A 344 7.86 -32.87 -18.98
N GLY A 345 6.85 -33.53 -18.45
CA GLY A 345 6.88 -34.23 -17.17
C GLY A 345 6.68 -35.73 -17.32
N VAL A 346 6.87 -36.45 -16.22
CA VAL A 346 6.50 -37.86 -16.09
C VAL A 346 5.60 -37.96 -14.87
N MET A 347 4.37 -38.43 -15.07
CA MET A 347 3.41 -38.66 -13.99
C MET A 347 2.96 -40.13 -14.09
N GLY A 348 3.38 -40.96 -13.13
CA GLY A 348 3.28 -42.41 -13.26
C GLY A 348 4.17 -42.93 -14.40
N ASP A 349 3.59 -43.71 -15.31
CA ASP A 349 4.28 -44.28 -16.48
C ASP A 349 4.03 -43.50 -17.79
N GLU A 350 3.31 -42.36 -17.74
CA GLU A 350 2.96 -41.56 -18.92
C GLU A 350 3.72 -40.23 -18.99
N ARG A 351 3.97 -39.77 -20.23
CA ARG A 351 4.52 -38.43 -20.48
C ARG A 351 3.41 -37.39 -20.38
N THR A 352 3.64 -36.37 -19.59
CA THR A 352 2.74 -35.21 -19.47
C THR A 352 3.38 -33.96 -20.06
N TYR A 353 2.55 -33.00 -20.47
CA TYR A 353 3.00 -31.69 -20.95
C TYR A 353 2.23 -30.62 -20.18
N ASP A 354 2.90 -29.98 -19.24
CA ASP A 354 2.26 -29.04 -18.32
C ASP A 354 2.98 -27.69 -18.28
N TYR A 355 2.29 -26.68 -17.78
CA TYR A 355 2.76 -25.30 -17.74
C TYR A 355 3.91 -25.12 -16.75
N THR A 356 4.86 -24.28 -17.15
CA THR A 356 5.93 -23.84 -16.26
C THR A 356 5.45 -22.65 -15.41
N VAL A 357 5.65 -22.72 -14.10
CA VAL A 357 5.36 -21.62 -13.16
C VAL A 357 6.65 -20.88 -12.84
N ALA A 358 6.61 -19.55 -12.86
CA ALA A 358 7.68 -18.70 -12.35
C ALA A 358 7.32 -18.18 -10.95
N LEU A 359 8.22 -18.36 -9.99
CA LEU A 359 8.09 -17.75 -8.67
C LEU A 359 8.80 -16.41 -8.68
N ARG A 360 8.13 -15.36 -8.21
CA ARG A 360 8.70 -14.02 -8.09
C ARG A 360 8.59 -13.59 -6.64
N SER A 361 9.72 -13.15 -6.07
CA SER A 361 9.79 -12.51 -4.74
C SER A 361 10.70 -11.30 -4.84
N VAL A 362 10.30 -10.20 -4.20
CA VAL A 362 11.08 -8.96 -4.19
C VAL A 362 11.14 -8.31 -2.81
N ASP A 363 12.30 -7.72 -2.52
CA ASP A 363 12.57 -6.91 -1.36
C ASP A 363 12.46 -5.43 -1.77
N THR A 364 11.56 -4.69 -1.13
CA THR A 364 11.33 -3.28 -1.46
C THR A 364 10.67 -2.54 -0.31
N SER A 365 11.05 -1.28 -0.12
CA SER A 365 10.42 -0.36 0.83
C SER A 365 9.37 0.55 0.18
N ASP A 366 9.44 0.78 -1.13
CA ASP A 366 8.65 1.80 -1.84
C ASP A 366 7.95 1.31 -3.13
N PHE A 367 8.22 0.08 -3.58
CA PHE A 367 7.79 -0.49 -4.86
C PHE A 367 8.24 0.27 -6.12
N MET A 368 9.08 1.31 -5.97
CA MET A 368 9.72 2.05 -7.07
C MET A 368 11.07 1.43 -7.42
N THR A 369 11.79 0.94 -6.40
CA THR A 369 13.00 0.13 -6.55
C THR A 369 12.83 -1.19 -5.83
N ALA A 370 13.35 -2.27 -6.41
CA ALA A 370 13.18 -3.61 -5.84
C ALA A 370 14.33 -4.53 -6.25
N ASP A 371 14.85 -5.29 -5.29
CA ASP A 371 15.77 -6.40 -5.52
C ASP A 371 15.01 -7.72 -5.48
N TRP A 372 15.48 -8.75 -6.19
CA TRP A 372 14.92 -10.09 -6.05
C TRP A 372 15.36 -10.70 -4.71
N SER A 373 14.42 -11.29 -3.98
CA SER A 373 14.70 -11.88 -2.66
C SER A 373 15.60 -13.11 -2.80
N ARG A 374 16.65 -13.18 -1.96
CA ARG A 374 17.70 -14.20 -2.04
C ARG A 374 17.44 -15.44 -1.21
#